data_AF-A0A432GWG7-F1
#
_entry.id   AF-A0A432GWG7-F1
#
_cell.length_a   1.000
_cell.length_b   1.000
_cell.length_c   1.000
_cell.angle_alpha   90.00
_cell.angle_beta   90.00
_cell.angle_gamma   90.00
#
_symmetry.space_group_name_H-M   'P 1'
#
loop_
_entity.id
_entity.type
_entity.pdbx_description
1 polymer ?
#
loop_
_entity_poly.entity_id
_entity_poly.type
_entity_poly.pdbx_seq_one_letter_code
_entity_poly.pdbx_strand_id
1 'polypeptide(L)'
;MNPLFRSGVIVLILLFTWISSAHALIFERRKTYDSEISWFVYPVIGSIPGVQDFYGLGGTVSGIGGSESDITAVSLRGKAKYFDDDFQIDILSIFDIPLFTEHLTFTWFSTKIRNAGWPEGQRGIDSDPDSMYYLLATSVEASGGELYFR
;
A
#
# COMPACT_ATOMS: atom_id res chain seq x y z
N MET A 1 -21.60 -16.58 -47.26
CA MET A 1 -22.50 -16.55 -46.08
C MET A 1 -23.69 -15.68 -46.42
N ASN A 2 -24.89 -16.26 -46.55
CA ASN A 2 -26.06 -15.51 -47.04
C ASN A 2 -26.43 -14.35 -46.09
N PRO A 3 -26.88 -13.19 -46.60
CA PRO A 3 -27.22 -12.03 -45.79
C PRO A 3 -28.30 -12.35 -44.75
N LEU A 4 -29.24 -13.24 -45.09
CA LEU A 4 -30.26 -13.77 -44.17
C LEU A 4 -29.67 -14.52 -42.96
N PHE A 5 -28.56 -15.25 -43.15
CA PHE A 5 -27.89 -15.97 -42.07
C PHE A 5 -27.17 -15.02 -41.12
N ARG A 6 -26.51 -13.97 -41.65
CA ARG A 6 -25.88 -12.92 -40.82
C ARG A 6 -26.92 -12.17 -39.99
N SER A 7 -28.05 -11.78 -40.60
CA SER A 7 -29.12 -11.10 -39.87
C SER A 7 -29.73 -11.99 -38.79
N GLY A 8 -29.92 -13.29 -39.07
CA GLY A 8 -30.40 -14.25 -38.07
C GLY A 8 -29.48 -14.38 -36.86
N VAL A 9 -28.16 -14.46 -37.09
CA VAL A 9 -27.17 -14.54 -35.99
C VAL A 9 -27.16 -13.26 -35.16
N ILE A 10 -27.25 -12.08 -35.79
CA ILE A 10 -27.29 -10.80 -35.07
C ILE A 10 -28.55 -10.70 -34.19
N VAL A 11 -29.71 -11.08 -34.72
CA VAL A 11 -30.97 -11.10 -33.96
C VAL A 11 -30.87 -12.05 -32.78
N LEU A 12 -30.25 -13.23 -32.96
CA LEU A 12 -30.07 -14.20 -31.89
C LEU A 12 -29.17 -13.66 -30.77
N ILE A 13 -28.06 -13.01 -31.13
CA ILE A 13 -27.13 -12.38 -30.17
C ILE A 13 -27.85 -11.28 -29.38
N LEU A 14 -28.62 -10.42 -30.06
CA LEU A 14 -29.38 -9.35 -29.41
C LEU A 14 -30.42 -9.92 -28.44
N LEU A 15 -31.12 -10.99 -28.81
CA LEU A 15 -32.05 -11.69 -27.93
C LEU A 15 -31.36 -12.26 -26.69
N PHE A 16 -30.20 -12.89 -26.86
CA PHE A 16 -29.41 -13.41 -25.73
C PHE A 16 -28.93 -12.31 -24.78
N THR A 17 -28.51 -11.15 -25.32
CA THR A 17 -28.13 -10.00 -24.47
C THR A 17 -29.32 -9.39 -23.73
N TRP A 18 -30.53 -9.52 -24.27
CA TRP A 18 -31.72 -8.93 -23.66
C TRP A 18 -32.31 -9.79 -22.55
N ILE A 19 -32.20 -11.12 -22.68
CA ILE A 19 -32.71 -12.08 -21.68
C ILE A 19 -31.71 -12.29 -20.53
N SER A 20 -30.41 -12.10 -20.78
CA SER A 20 -29.38 -12.26 -19.76
C SER A 20 -29.37 -11.06 -18.80
N SER A 21 -30.17 -11.16 -17.75
CA SER A 21 -30.10 -10.25 -16.60
C SER A 21 -29.05 -10.78 -15.63
N ALA A 22 -27.85 -10.20 -15.68
CA ALA A 22 -26.81 -10.45 -14.69
C ALA A 22 -27.25 -9.83 -13.36
N HIS A 23 -27.81 -10.66 -12.47
CA HIS A 23 -28.16 -10.23 -11.12
C HIS A 23 -26.89 -10.26 -10.28
N ALA A 24 -26.34 -9.08 -9.98
CA ALA A 24 -25.26 -8.96 -9.00
C ALA A 24 -25.84 -9.23 -7.60
N LEU A 25 -25.20 -10.13 -6.84
CA LEU A 25 -25.44 -10.27 -5.41
C LEU A 25 -24.92 -9.00 -4.72
N ILE A 26 -25.78 -8.00 -4.54
CA ILE A 26 -25.47 -6.79 -3.79
C ILE A 26 -25.66 -7.13 -2.32
N PHE A 27 -24.57 -7.42 -1.62
CA PHE A 27 -24.58 -7.55 -0.17
C PHE A 27 -24.84 -6.19 0.46
N GLU A 28 -25.69 -6.12 1.48
CA GLU A 28 -25.81 -4.93 2.32
C GLU A 28 -24.46 -4.65 2.97
N ARG A 29 -23.88 -3.48 2.66
CA ARG A 29 -22.62 -3.03 3.28
C ARG A 29 -22.89 -2.84 4.78
N ARG A 30 -21.97 -3.31 5.63
CA ARG A 30 -22.03 -3.01 7.07
C ARG A 30 -22.17 -1.50 7.27
N LYS A 31 -22.98 -1.07 8.26
CA LYS A 31 -23.08 0.33 8.64
C LYS A 31 -21.66 0.88 8.90
N THR A 32 -21.24 1.84 8.09
CA THR A 32 -20.08 2.66 8.39
C THR A 32 -20.45 3.49 9.62
N TYR A 33 -19.66 3.35 10.69
CA TYR A 33 -19.81 4.23 11.85
C TYR A 33 -19.36 5.64 11.46
N ASP A 34 -19.99 6.66 12.04
CA ASP A 34 -19.51 8.03 11.87
C ASP A 34 -18.06 8.10 12.37
N SER A 35 -17.20 8.66 11.52
CA SER A 35 -15.77 8.75 11.81
C SER A 35 -15.54 9.84 12.85
N GLU A 36 -15.15 9.45 14.06
CA GLU A 36 -14.69 10.39 15.10
C GLU A 36 -13.17 10.52 15.04
N ILE A 37 -12.66 11.74 15.27
CA ILE A 37 -11.21 11.95 15.33
C ILE A 37 -10.61 11.14 16.48
N SER A 38 -9.66 10.28 16.13
CA SER A 38 -8.94 9.44 17.09
C SER A 38 -7.45 9.55 16.87
N TRP A 39 -6.68 9.32 17.92
CA TRP A 39 -5.23 9.32 17.83
C TRP A 39 -4.65 8.23 18.72
N PHE A 40 -3.59 7.60 18.24
CA PHE A 40 -2.89 6.57 18.98
C PHE A 40 -1.40 6.62 18.67
N VAL A 41 -0.60 6.32 19.68
CA VAL A 41 0.85 6.21 19.59
C VAL A 41 1.21 4.80 20.00
N TYR A 42 2.11 4.18 19.25
CA TYR A 42 2.49 2.79 19.45
C TYR A 42 4.01 2.62 19.32
N PRO A 43 4.61 1.77 20.16
CA PRO A 43 6.01 1.39 19.99
C PRO A 43 6.16 0.48 18.78
N VAL A 44 7.28 0.62 18.09
CA VAL A 44 7.69 -0.26 17.00
C VAL A 44 9.06 -0.82 17.34
N ILE A 45 9.21 -2.14 17.26
CA ILE A 45 10.47 -2.85 17.43
C ILE A 45 10.60 -3.88 16.32
N GLY A 46 11.80 -4.03 15.77
CA GLY A 46 12.04 -4.96 14.67
C GLY A 46 13.52 -5.22 14.43
N SER A 47 13.79 -6.22 13.60
CA SER A 47 15.14 -6.62 13.22
C SER A 47 15.12 -7.04 11.75
N ILE A 48 16.11 -6.59 10.99
CA ILE A 48 16.47 -7.15 9.68
C ILE A 48 17.65 -8.09 9.92
N PRO A 49 17.44 -9.41 9.81
CA PRO A 49 18.47 -10.41 10.08
C PRO A 49 19.77 -10.14 9.34
N GLY A 50 20.88 -10.20 10.07
CA GLY A 50 22.22 -10.02 9.51
C GLY A 50 22.61 -8.55 9.25
N VAL A 51 21.68 -7.60 9.36
CA VAL A 51 21.93 -6.18 9.04
C VAL A 51 21.77 -5.26 10.23
N GLN A 52 20.65 -5.31 10.96
CA GLN A 52 20.33 -4.27 11.94
C GLN A 52 19.09 -4.58 12.79
N ASP A 53 19.14 -4.15 14.04
CA ASP A 53 17.98 -4.05 14.93
C ASP A 53 17.51 -2.60 15.00
N PHE A 54 16.20 -2.37 15.12
CA PHE A 54 15.63 -1.02 15.20
C PHE A 54 14.42 -0.96 16.14
N TYR A 55 14.20 0.22 16.68
CA TYR A 55 13.10 0.56 17.56
C TYR A 55 12.65 2.00 17.33
N GLY A 56 11.43 2.32 17.74
CA GLY A 56 10.92 3.67 17.63
C GLY A 56 9.46 3.78 17.98
N LEU A 57 8.83 4.83 17.45
CA LEU A 57 7.44 5.16 17.71
C LEU A 57 6.73 5.43 16.38
N GLY A 58 5.52 4.91 16.28
CA GLY A 58 4.53 5.31 15.31
C GLY A 58 3.42 6.09 15.98
N GLY A 59 2.89 7.08 15.29
CA GLY A 59 1.72 7.82 15.71
C GLY A 59 0.77 7.97 14.53
N THR A 60 -0.51 7.75 14.78
CA THR A 60 -1.56 7.89 13.77
C THR A 60 -2.66 8.77 14.33
N VAL A 61 -3.08 9.74 13.53
CA VAL A 61 -4.32 10.50 13.72
C VAL A 61 -5.28 10.02 12.65
N SER A 62 -6.43 9.52 13.05
CA SER A 62 -7.45 8.95 12.19
C SER A 62 -8.76 9.72 12.30
N GLY A 63 -9.57 9.67 11.26
CA GLY A 63 -10.89 10.28 11.26
C GLY A 63 -10.87 11.80 11.06
N ILE A 64 -9.85 12.31 10.36
CA ILE A 64 -9.63 13.75 10.22
C ILE A 64 -10.81 14.38 9.48
N GLY A 65 -11.42 15.40 10.08
CA GLY A 65 -12.57 16.10 9.48
C GLY A 65 -13.83 15.26 9.36
N GLY A 66 -13.97 14.17 10.14
CA GLY A 66 -15.11 13.27 10.07
C GLY A 66 -15.11 12.35 8.85
N SER A 67 -13.95 12.20 8.20
CA SER A 67 -13.75 11.35 7.02
C SER A 67 -12.94 10.10 7.36
N GLU A 68 -12.61 9.27 6.37
CA GLU A 68 -11.65 8.15 6.55
C GLU A 68 -10.19 8.61 6.38
N SER A 69 -9.93 9.92 6.35
CA SER A 69 -8.58 10.43 6.20
C SER A 69 -7.73 10.20 7.45
N ASP A 70 -6.55 9.63 7.22
CA ASP A 70 -5.60 9.29 8.28
C ASP A 70 -4.21 9.88 7.98
N ILE A 71 -3.49 10.30 9.02
CA ILE A 71 -2.08 10.68 8.92
C ILE A 71 -1.30 9.80 9.89
N THR A 72 -0.30 9.10 9.36
CA THR A 72 0.62 8.26 10.13
C THR A 72 2.05 8.76 9.98
N ALA A 73 2.73 8.94 11.10
CA ALA A 73 4.15 9.23 11.14
C ALA A 73 4.88 8.16 11.96
N VAL A 74 5.98 7.65 11.44
CA VAL A 74 6.82 6.65 12.12
C VAL A 74 8.26 7.10 12.09
N SER A 75 8.94 7.08 13.23
CA SER A 75 10.38 7.31 13.30
C SER A 75 11.05 6.16 14.05
N LEU A 76 11.98 5.50 13.38
CA LEU A 76 12.71 4.34 13.86
C LEU A 76 14.21 4.66 13.86
N ARG A 77 14.91 4.14 14.86
CA ARG A 77 16.36 4.21 14.99
C ARG A 77 16.92 2.85 15.35
N GLY A 78 18.15 2.61 14.95
CA GLY A 78 18.79 1.33 15.18
C GLY A 78 20.30 1.40 15.00
N LYS A 79 21.00 0.34 15.38
CA LYS A 79 22.42 0.22 15.07
C LYS A 79 22.58 -0.42 13.71
N ALA A 80 23.25 0.27 12.80
CA ALA A 80 23.58 -0.26 11.50
C ALA A 80 24.88 -1.07 11.60
N LYS A 81 24.87 -2.36 11.23
CA LYS A 81 26.06 -3.21 11.36
C LYS A 81 27.20 -2.85 10.41
N TYR A 82 26.85 -2.30 9.25
CA TYR A 82 27.78 -2.05 8.14
C TYR A 82 28.12 -0.57 7.94
N PHE A 83 27.72 0.30 8.86
CA PHE A 83 27.96 1.74 8.81
C PHE A 83 28.49 2.22 10.16
N ASP A 84 29.27 3.31 10.15
CA ASP A 84 29.77 3.93 11.38
C ASP A 84 28.66 4.71 12.12
N ASP A 85 27.69 5.22 11.37
CA ASP A 85 26.54 5.96 11.88
C ASP A 85 25.31 5.06 12.07
N ASP A 86 24.44 5.46 13.00
CA ASP A 86 23.20 4.74 13.30
C ASP A 86 22.23 4.70 12.11
N PHE A 87 21.43 3.65 12.07
CA PHE A 87 20.30 3.52 11.15
C PHE A 87 19.15 4.43 11.56
N GLN A 88 18.47 5.00 10.58
CA GLN A 88 17.23 5.76 10.80
C GLN A 88 16.24 5.50 9.69
N ILE A 89 14.96 5.34 10.05
CA ILE A 89 13.83 5.43 9.11
C ILE A 89 12.89 6.50 9.64
N ASP A 90 12.48 7.41 8.74
CA ASP A 90 11.31 8.26 8.96
C ASP A 90 10.28 7.98 7.85
N ILE A 91 9.04 7.70 8.24
CA ILE A 91 7.89 7.48 7.35
C ILE A 91 6.83 8.51 7.68
N LEU A 92 6.28 9.13 6.65
CA LEU A 92 5.07 9.93 6.73
C LEU A 92 4.09 9.44 5.67
N SER A 93 2.90 9.07 6.10
CA SER A 93 1.82 8.63 5.23
C SER A 93 0.57 9.43 5.51
N ILE A 94 -0.10 9.81 4.44
CA ILE A 94 -1.37 10.53 4.41
C ILE A 94 -2.30 9.67 3.58
N PHE A 95 -3.36 9.18 4.19
CA PHE A 95 -4.32 8.31 3.54
C PHE A 95 -5.64 9.02 3.35
N ASP A 96 -6.24 8.73 2.20
CA ASP A 96 -7.64 8.91 1.91
C ASP A 96 -8.17 10.33 2.13
N ILE A 97 -7.39 11.34 1.71
CA ILE A 97 -7.83 12.74 1.72
C ILE A 97 -8.78 13.00 0.54
N PRO A 98 -10.05 13.38 0.78
CA PRO A 98 -10.95 13.75 -0.29
C PRO A 98 -10.49 15.05 -0.97
N LEU A 99 -10.42 15.01 -2.30
CA LEU A 99 -10.03 16.14 -3.15
C LEU A 99 -11.24 16.69 -3.87
N PHE A 100 -11.61 17.93 -3.57
CA PHE A 100 -12.72 18.71 -4.16
C PHE A 100 -14.13 18.08 -4.02
N THR A 101 -14.22 16.75 -3.87
CA THR A 101 -15.41 15.92 -3.79
C THR A 101 -15.15 14.79 -2.80
N GLU A 102 -16.21 14.16 -2.28
CA GLU A 102 -16.10 12.99 -1.39
C GLU A 102 -15.67 11.71 -2.13
N HIS A 103 -15.69 11.71 -3.47
CA HIS A 103 -15.40 10.52 -4.28
C HIS A 103 -13.96 10.47 -4.78
N LEU A 104 -13.39 11.61 -5.16
CA LEU A 104 -11.98 11.65 -5.58
C LEU A 104 -11.09 11.74 -4.35
N THR A 105 -10.18 10.79 -4.21
CA THR A 105 -9.39 10.61 -3.00
C THR A 105 -7.90 10.62 -3.33
N PHE A 106 -7.09 11.16 -2.43
CA PHE A 106 -5.64 11.22 -2.51
C PHE A 106 -4.98 10.52 -1.34
N THR A 107 -4.01 9.68 -1.67
CA THR A 107 -3.12 9.04 -0.71
C THR A 107 -1.67 9.34 -1.11
N TRP A 108 -0.82 9.58 -0.12
CA TRP A 108 0.59 9.85 -0.32
C TRP A 108 1.44 9.31 0.82
N PHE A 109 2.64 8.87 0.51
CA PHE A 109 3.63 8.49 1.50
C PHE A 109 5.01 8.98 1.10
N SER A 110 5.86 9.16 2.11
CA SER A 110 7.28 9.40 1.98
C SER A 110 8.02 8.62 3.05
N THR A 111 9.09 7.98 2.62
CA THR A 111 9.99 7.20 3.46
C THR A 111 11.41 7.67 3.19
N LYS A 112 12.12 8.01 4.26
CA LYS A 112 13.54 8.33 4.24
C LYS A 112 14.27 7.36 5.14
N ILE A 113 15.25 6.67 4.57
CA ILE A 113 16.08 5.70 5.26
C ILE A 113 17.53 6.15 5.18
N ARG A 114 18.23 6.11 6.30
CA ARG A 114 19.67 6.35 6.39
C ARG A 114 20.37 5.09 6.84
N ASN A 115 21.52 4.81 6.21
CA ASN A 115 22.36 3.66 6.52
C ASN A 115 21.62 2.31 6.41
N ALA A 116 20.87 2.17 5.32
CA ALA A 116 20.09 0.97 5.03
C ALA A 116 20.99 -0.17 4.58
N GLY A 117 20.76 -1.37 5.12
CA GLY A 117 21.26 -2.60 4.51
C GLY A 117 20.11 -3.55 4.18
N TRP A 118 20.23 -4.22 3.04
CA TRP A 118 19.24 -5.17 2.56
C TRP A 118 19.94 -6.48 2.18
N PRO A 119 19.63 -7.59 2.87
CA PRO A 119 20.23 -8.88 2.58
C PRO A 119 19.52 -9.52 1.39
N GLU A 120 20.26 -9.85 0.34
CA GLU A 120 19.76 -10.64 -0.80
C GLU A 120 20.46 -12.00 -0.83
N GLY A 121 19.64 -13.05 -0.84
CA GLY A 121 20.11 -14.39 -1.12
C GLY A 121 20.29 -14.61 -2.62
N GLN A 122 21.12 -15.58 -2.98
CA GLN A 122 21.15 -16.07 -4.34
C GLN A 122 19.78 -16.65 -4.73
N ARG A 123 19.34 -16.40 -5.96
CA ARG A 123 18.10 -16.95 -6.51
C ARG A 123 18.42 -17.84 -7.70
N GLY A 124 17.96 -19.09 -7.68
CA GLY A 124 18.19 -20.06 -8.77
C GLY A 124 18.08 -21.52 -8.30
N ILE A 125 18.01 -22.46 -9.24
CA ILE A 125 17.97 -23.90 -8.92
C ILE A 125 19.25 -24.35 -8.21
N ASP A 126 20.39 -23.75 -8.57
CA ASP A 126 21.71 -24.01 -7.96
C ASP A 126 22.09 -22.93 -6.93
N SER A 127 21.11 -22.23 -6.36
CA SER A 127 21.40 -21.21 -5.33
C SER A 127 21.86 -21.85 -4.03
N ASP A 128 22.95 -21.32 -3.47
CA ASP A 128 23.41 -21.70 -2.14
C ASP A 128 22.60 -20.90 -1.09
N PRO A 129 21.81 -21.57 -0.24
CA PRO A 129 20.99 -20.90 0.77
C PRO A 129 21.82 -20.18 1.85
N ASP A 130 23.11 -20.50 1.99
CA ASP A 130 24.01 -19.85 2.95
C ASP A 130 24.76 -18.66 2.34
N SER A 131 24.66 -18.46 1.03
CA SER A 131 25.32 -17.37 0.31
C SER A 131 24.44 -16.12 0.26
N MET A 132 24.86 -15.09 1.00
CA MET A 132 24.18 -13.80 1.08
C MET A 132 25.10 -12.68 0.61
N TYR A 133 24.55 -11.74 -0.16
CA TYR A 133 25.18 -10.44 -0.39
C TYR A 133 24.30 -9.34 0.19
N TYR A 134 24.92 -8.21 0.53
CA TYR A 134 24.24 -7.10 1.19
C TYR A 134 24.26 -5.88 0.28
N LEU A 135 23.07 -5.37 -0.04
CA LEU A 135 22.92 -4.07 -0.68
C LEU A 135 22.96 -3.01 0.42
N LEU A 136 23.96 -2.14 0.36
CA LEU A 136 24.17 -1.08 1.35
C LEU A 136 23.90 0.28 0.69
N ALA A 137 23.10 1.11 1.35
CA ALA A 137 22.81 2.46 0.90
C ALA A 137 22.87 3.45 2.08
N THR A 138 23.67 4.50 1.95
CA THR A 138 23.78 5.57 2.97
C THR A 138 22.48 6.38 3.07
N SER A 139 21.75 6.53 1.95
CA SER A 139 20.47 7.21 1.90
C SER A 139 19.55 6.54 0.88
N VAL A 140 18.33 6.21 1.29
CA VAL A 140 17.24 5.76 0.43
C VAL A 140 16.06 6.67 0.69
N GLU A 141 15.53 7.27 -0.37
CA GLU A 141 14.33 8.10 -0.31
C GLU A 141 13.32 7.54 -1.30
N ALA A 142 12.11 7.27 -0.82
CA ALA A 142 11.02 6.76 -1.62
C ALA A 142 9.76 7.53 -1.27
N SER A 143 9.11 8.11 -2.28
CA SER A 143 7.82 8.76 -2.13
C SER A 143 6.89 8.31 -3.23
N GLY A 144 5.62 8.16 -2.90
CA GLY A 144 4.60 7.76 -3.85
C GLY A 144 3.26 8.31 -3.44
N GLY A 145 2.34 8.35 -4.39
CA GLY A 145 0.98 8.73 -4.11
C GLY A 145 0.03 8.23 -5.20
N GLU A 146 -1.23 8.18 -4.85
CA GLU A 146 -2.30 7.70 -5.70
C GLU A 146 -3.47 8.67 -5.65
N LEU A 147 -4.10 8.85 -6.82
CA LEU A 147 -5.39 9.48 -6.97
C LEU A 147 -6.36 8.42 -7.46
N TYR A 148 -7.46 8.24 -6.75
CA TYR A 148 -8.44 7.24 -7.11
C TYR A 148 -9.86 7.70 -6.79
N PHE A 149 -10.84 7.15 -7.50
CA PHE A 149 -12.25 7.38 -7.23
C PHE A 149 -12.79 6.27 -6.33
N ARG A 150 -13.54 6.65 -5.31
CA ARG A 150 -14.17 5.77 -4.33
C ARG A 150 -15.66 5.59 -4.57
#